data_AF-A0A9Q3ZGS1-F1
#
_entry.id   AF-A0A9Q3ZGS1-F1
#
_cell.length_a   1.000
_cell.length_b   1.000
_cell.length_c   1.000
_cell.angle_alpha   90.00
_cell.angle_beta   90.00
_cell.angle_gamma   90.00
#
_symmetry.space_group_name_H-M   'P 1'
#
loop_
_entity.id
_entity.type
_entity.pdbx_description
1 polymer ?
#
loop_
_entity_poly.entity_id
_entity_poly.type
_entity_poly.pdbx_seq_one_letter_code
_entity_poly.pdbx_strand_id
1 'polypeptide(L)'
;MQWLAQREAKMDEAVLRAKIDDYGLEDYPGKLEQAIKELPGRIQSQAFMDTLSRFLPEDTLDRTLKRAGFLDYLTSAVGGHLQTALKALRAGSAPEPPFNM
;
A
#
# COMPACT_ATOMS: atom_id res chain seq x y z
N MET A 1 2.57 -8.76 2.53
CA MET A 1 3.72 -7.83 2.53
C MET A 1 4.74 -8.12 3.64
N GLN A 2 4.34 -8.50 4.86
CA GLN A 2 5.31 -8.81 5.94
C GLN A 2 6.35 -9.88 5.57
N TRP A 3 5.95 -10.94 4.86
CA TRP A 3 6.89 -11.95 4.36
C TRP A 3 7.90 -11.40 3.33
N LEU A 4 7.51 -10.44 2.49
CA LEU A 4 8.44 -9.77 1.55
C LEU A 4 9.35 -8.78 2.28
N ALA A 5 8.82 -8.04 3.26
CA ALA A 5 9.60 -7.14 4.10
C ALA A 5 10.69 -7.90 4.88
N GLN A 6 10.39 -9.11 5.37
CA GLN A 6 11.37 -10.00 6.01
C GLN A 6 12.51 -10.45 5.07
N ARG A 7 12.31 -10.35 3.76
CA ARG A 7 13.29 -10.72 2.73
C ARG A 7 14.03 -9.52 2.16
N GLU A 8 13.99 -8.38 2.85
CA GLU A 8 14.58 -7.11 2.42
C GLU A 8 14.10 -6.66 1.03
N ALA A 9 12.92 -7.12 0.60
CA ALA A 9 12.37 -6.77 -0.70
C ALA A 9 12.09 -5.26 -0.72
N LYS A 10 12.77 -4.57 -1.65
CA LYS A 10 12.57 -3.15 -1.90
C LYS A 10 11.63 -2.97 -3.08
N MET A 11 10.88 -1.88 -3.05
CA MET A 11 10.07 -1.50 -4.19
C MET A 11 10.97 -1.03 -5.33
N ASP A 12 10.71 -1.55 -6.52
CA ASP A 12 11.35 -1.12 -7.76
C ASP A 12 10.48 -0.05 -8.41
N GLU A 13 11.02 1.18 -8.48
CA GLU A 13 10.30 2.33 -9.01
C GLU A 13 10.04 2.23 -10.52
N ALA A 14 10.95 1.60 -11.27
CA ALA A 14 10.79 1.41 -12.71
C ALA A 14 9.66 0.43 -13.00
N VAL A 15 9.58 -0.67 -12.23
CA VAL A 15 8.48 -1.64 -12.34
C VAL A 15 7.15 -1.01 -11.93
N LEU A 16 7.12 -0.18 -10.89
CA LEU A 16 5.90 0.52 -10.46
C LEU A 16 5.37 1.43 -11.57
N ARG A 17 6.23 2.25 -12.19
CA ARG A 17 5.86 3.15 -13.28
C ARG A 17 5.38 2.39 -14.52
N ALA A 18 6.13 1.37 -14.94
CA ALA A 18 5.74 0.52 -16.06
C ALA A 18 4.36 -0.11 -15.84
N LYS A 19 4.04 -0.54 -14.61
CA LYS A 19 2.71 -1.08 -14.29
C LYS A 19 1.61 -0.02 -14.39
N ILE A 20 1.85 1.20 -13.91
CA ILE A 20 0.87 2.29 -14.02
C ILE A 20 0.56 2.59 -15.49
N ASP A 21 1.60 2.63 -16.32
CA ASP A 21 1.48 2.85 -17.76
C ASP A 21 0.76 1.68 -18.45
N ASP A 22 1.12 0.42 -18.13
CA ASP A 22 0.48 -0.80 -18.64
C ASP A 22 -1.04 -0.80 -18.38
N TYR A 23 -1.47 -0.36 -17.20
CA TYR A 23 -2.87 -0.31 -16.82
C TYR A 23 -3.61 0.95 -17.31
N GLY A 24 -2.91 1.88 -17.98
CA GLY A 24 -3.48 3.13 -18.49
C GLY A 24 -4.08 4.00 -17.39
N LEU A 25 -3.50 4.00 -16.19
CA LEU A 25 -4.07 4.69 -15.03
C LEU A 25 -3.69 6.17 -15.02
N GLU A 26 -4.64 7.03 -15.39
CA GLU A 26 -4.51 8.48 -15.26
C GLU A 26 -4.53 8.92 -13.79
N ASP A 27 -3.77 9.97 -13.46
CA ASP A 27 -3.68 10.55 -12.11
C ASP A 27 -3.53 9.52 -10.98
N TYR A 28 -2.66 8.52 -11.21
CA TYR A 28 -2.40 7.50 -10.20
C TYR A 28 -1.90 8.07 -8.86
N PRO A 29 -1.01 9.09 -8.82
CA PRO A 29 -0.62 9.72 -7.56
C PRO A 29 -1.81 10.29 -6.78
N GLY A 30 -2.72 11.03 -7.43
CA GLY A 30 -3.92 11.56 -6.78
C GLY A 30 -4.85 10.47 -6.25
N LYS A 31 -5.07 9.41 -7.04
CA LYS A 31 -5.84 8.23 -6.61
C LYS A 31 -5.20 7.53 -5.41
N LEU A 32 -3.87 7.42 -5.38
CA LEU A 32 -3.13 6.80 -4.29
C LEU A 32 -3.22 7.63 -3.00
N GLU A 33 -3.14 8.96 -3.09
CA GLU A 33 -3.35 9.87 -1.95
C GLU A 33 -4.73 9.70 -1.34
N GLN A 34 -5.76 9.68 -2.18
CA GLN A 34 -7.13 9.46 -1.73
C GLN A 34 -7.28 8.09 -1.07
N ALA A 35 -6.68 7.05 -1.66
CA ALA A 35 -6.70 5.70 -1.09
C ALA A 35 -6.03 5.64 0.29
N ILE A 36 -4.87 6.31 0.47
CA ILE A 36 -4.19 6.41 1.77
C ILE A 36 -5.08 7.10 2.80
N LYS A 37 -5.77 8.18 2.41
CA LYS A 37 -6.67 8.92 3.30
C LYS A 37 -7.87 8.10 3.76
N GLU A 38 -8.45 7.29 2.87
CA GLU A 38 -9.61 6.44 3.17
C GLU A 38 -9.24 5.14 3.89
N LEU A 39 -7.98 4.73 3.85
CA LEU A 39 -7.50 3.44 4.32
C LEU A 39 -7.94 3.10 5.75
N PRO A 40 -7.82 3.99 6.75
CA PRO A 40 -8.22 3.66 8.13
C PRO A 40 -9.71 3.32 8.22
N GLY A 41 -10.56 4.12 7.59
CA GLY A 41 -12.01 3.89 7.58
C GLY A 41 -12.39 2.60 6.86
N ARG A 42 -11.68 2.25 5.78
CA ARG A 42 -11.89 0.98 5.05
C ARG A 42 -11.49 -0.23 5.90
N ILE A 43 -10.32 -0.22 6.53
CA ILE A 43 -9.83 -1.34 7.35
C ILE A 43 -10.63 -1.52 8.64
N GLN A 44 -11.08 -0.43 9.27
CA GLN A 44 -11.89 -0.49 10.49
C GLN A 44 -13.38 -0.77 10.21
N SER A 45 -13.79 -0.87 8.94
CA SER A 45 -15.19 -1.10 8.58
C SER A 45 -15.64 -2.53 8.84
N GLN A 46 -16.93 -2.68 9.16
CA GLN A 46 -17.56 -4.00 9.26
C GLN A 46 -17.49 -4.77 7.93
N ALA A 47 -17.66 -4.07 6.79
CA ALA A 47 -17.58 -4.69 5.47
C ALA A 47 -16.23 -5.37 5.20
N PHE A 48 -15.13 -4.77 5.67
CA PHE A 48 -13.79 -5.36 5.59
C PHE A 48 -13.70 -6.64 6.44
N MET A 49 -14.19 -6.59 7.67
CA MET A 49 -14.24 -7.75 8.57
C MET A 49 -15.09 -8.90 8.02
N ASP A 50 -16.28 -8.59 7.52
CA ASP A 50 -17.20 -9.57 6.92
C ASP A 50 -16.62 -10.21 5.65
N THR A 51 -15.84 -9.45 4.89
CA THR A 51 -15.20 -9.96 3.68
C THR A 51 -14.06 -10.90 4.05
N LEU A 52 -13.14 -10.48 4.93
CA LEU A 52 -11.96 -11.30 5.26
C LEU A 52 -12.29 -12.53 6.09
N SER A 53 -13.30 -12.47 6.96
CA SER A 53 -13.73 -13.63 7.76
C SER A 53 -14.23 -14.81 6.93
N ARG A 54 -14.64 -14.58 5.67
CA ARG A 54 -15.02 -15.64 4.73
C ARG A 54 -13.83 -16.46 4.22
N PHE A 55 -12.62 -15.90 4.29
CA PHE A 55 -11.42 -16.50 3.72
C PHE A 55 -10.40 -16.96 4.76
N LEU A 56 -10.54 -16.53 6.01
CA LEU A 56 -9.58 -16.80 7.07
C LEU A 56 -10.14 -17.83 8.08
N PRO A 57 -9.36 -18.86 8.46
CA PRO A 57 -9.70 -19.76 9.55
C PRO A 57 -9.93 -19.01 10.87
N GLU A 58 -10.75 -19.59 11.75
CA GLU A 58 -11.13 -18.96 13.02
C GLU A 58 -9.92 -18.67 13.94
N ASP A 59 -8.95 -19.59 14.01
CA ASP A 59 -7.72 -19.39 14.78
C ASP A 59 -6.89 -18.20 14.25
N THR A 60 -6.92 -17.99 12.93
CA THR A 60 -6.24 -16.86 12.28
C THR A 60 -6.96 -15.56 12.61
N LEU A 61 -8.30 -15.55 12.57
CA LEU A 61 -9.10 -14.39 12.93
C LEU A 61 -8.86 -13.97 14.39
N ASP A 62 -8.84 -14.92 15.32
CA ASP A 62 -8.61 -14.66 16.74
C ASP A 62 -7.22 -14.07 17.01
N ARG A 63 -6.20 -14.53 16.28
CA ARG A 63 -4.82 -14.04 16.40
C ARG A 63 -4.56 -12.71 15.67
N THR A 64 -5.45 -12.33 14.76
CA THR A 64 -5.30 -11.15 13.88
C THR A 64 -6.48 -10.19 14.02
N LEU A 65 -7.47 -10.27 13.15
CA LEU A 65 -8.52 -9.26 12.98
C LEU A 65 -9.37 -9.02 14.24
N LYS A 66 -9.54 -10.02 15.11
CA LYS A 66 -10.26 -9.89 16.39
C LYS A 66 -9.38 -9.42 17.55
N ARG A 67 -8.05 -9.36 17.36
CA ARG A 67 -7.11 -8.92 18.39
C ARG A 67 -7.08 -7.40 18.45
N ALA A 68 -7.22 -6.86 19.66
CA ALA A 68 -7.11 -5.42 19.92
C ALA A 68 -5.79 -4.85 19.36
N GLY A 69 -5.89 -3.71 18.65
CA GLY A 69 -4.76 -3.01 18.02
C GLY A 69 -4.23 -3.64 16.72
N PHE A 70 -4.71 -4.83 16.31
CA PHE A 70 -4.23 -5.44 15.07
C PHE A 70 -4.65 -4.65 13.83
N LEU A 71 -5.88 -4.13 13.78
CA LEU A 71 -6.36 -3.33 12.66
C LEU A 71 -5.58 -2.01 12.52
N ASP A 72 -5.14 -1.42 13.64
CA ASP A 72 -4.32 -0.21 13.64
C ASP A 72 -2.90 -0.50 13.13
N TYR A 73 -2.33 -1.62 13.56
CA TYR A 73 -1.09 -2.15 13.00
C TYR A 73 -1.22 -2.39 11.48
N LEU A 74 -2.29 -3.05 11.04
CA LEU A 74 -2.53 -3.35 9.63
C LEU A 74 -2.68 -2.06 8.81
N THR A 75 -3.40 -1.08 9.33
CA THR A 75 -3.55 0.25 8.73
C THR A 75 -2.21 0.93 8.58
N SER A 76 -1.37 0.91 9.61
CA SER A 76 -0.04 1.52 9.59
C SER A 76 0.89 0.80 8.61
N ALA A 77 0.87 -0.53 8.59
CA ALA A 77 1.71 -1.33 7.70
C ALA A 77 1.35 -1.13 6.23
N VAL A 78 0.07 -1.22 5.88
CA VAL A 78 -0.40 -1.00 4.50
C VAL A 78 -0.20 0.46 4.11
N GLY A 79 -0.54 1.40 5.00
CA GLY A 79 -0.35 2.83 4.77
C GLY A 79 1.11 3.19 4.48
N GLY A 80 2.07 2.62 5.23
CA GLY A 80 3.49 2.84 5.00
C GLY A 80 3.96 2.37 3.61
N HIS A 81 3.46 1.23 3.13
CA HIS A 81 3.77 0.76 1.78
C HIS A 81 3.22 1.71 0.70
N LEU A 82 1.97 2.15 0.84
CA LEU A 82 1.35 3.08 -0.09
C LEU A 82 2.04 4.47 -0.07
N GLN A 83 2.42 4.96 1.10
CA GLN A 83 3.19 6.21 1.24
C GLN A 83 4.57 6.11 0.57
N THR A 84 5.23 4.95 0.70
CA THR A 84 6.51 4.71 0.00
C THR A 84 6.31 4.77 -1.51
N ALA A 85 5.21 4.19 -2.03
CA ALA A 85 4.92 4.20 -3.46
C ALA A 85 4.62 5.62 -3.94
N LEU A 86 3.83 6.37 -3.18
CA LEU A 86 3.54 7.77 -3.47
C LEU A 86 4.82 8.62 -3.52
N LYS A 87 5.74 8.39 -2.58
CA LYS A 87 7.03 9.10 -2.54
C LYS A 87 7.88 8.78 -3.78
N ALA A 88 7.99 7.52 -4.19
CA ALA A 88 8.71 7.11 -5.40
C ALA A 88 8.11 7.74 -6.68
N LEU A 89 6.79 7.81 -6.77
CA LEU A 89 6.12 8.44 -7.91
C LEU A 89 6.37 9.94 -7.99
N ARG A 90 6.39 10.62 -6.84
CA ARG A 90 6.67 12.07 -6.75
C ARG A 90 8.15 12.42 -6.91
N ALA A 91 9.07 11.53 -6.51
CA ALA A 91 10.51 11.77 -6.58
C ALA A 91 11.03 11.85 -8.02
N GLY A 92 10.45 11.08 -8.95
CA GLY A 92 10.79 11.13 -10.38
C GLY A 92 10.11 12.27 -11.16
N SER A 93 9.79 13.39 -10.50
CA SER A 93 9.35 14.64 -11.15
C SER A 93 10.42 15.73 -11.16
N ALA A 94 11.65 15.45 -10.73
CA ALA A 94 12.77 16.36 -10.93
C ALA A 94 13.41 16.12 -12.32
N PRO A 95 13.52 17.13 -13.20
CA PRO A 95 14.30 16.97 -14.41
C PRO A 95 15.76 16.70 -14.02
N GLU A 96 16.38 15.67 -14.61
CA GLU A 96 17.84 15.50 -14.52
C GLU A 96 18.49 16.82 -14.99
N PRO A 97 19.38 17.44 -14.20
CA PRO A 97 20.15 18.58 -14.68
C PRO A 97 20.94 18.13 -15.91
N PRO A 98 21.02 18.95 -16.98
CA PRO A 98 21.74 18.57 -18.18
C PRO A 98 23.18 18.23 -17.79
N PHE A 99 23.59 16.99 -18.07
CA PHE A 99 24.98 16.60 -18.01
C PHE A 99 25.78 17.57 -18.88
N ASN A 100 26.61 18.42 -18.27
CA ASN A 100 27.59 19.21 -18.99
C ASN A 100 28.68 18.25 -19.50
N MET A 101 28.82 18.17 -20.83
CA MET A 101 30.03 17.64 -21.51
C MET A 101 31.18 18.62 -21.41
#